data_AF-A0A8I0BCG4-F1
#
_entry.id   AF-A0A8I0BCG4-F1
#
_cell.length_a   1.000
_cell.length_b   1.000
_cell.length_c   1.000
_cell.angle_alpha   90.00
_cell.angle_beta   90.00
_cell.angle_gamma   90.00
#
_symmetry.space_group_name_H-M   'P 1'
#
loop_
_entity.id
_entity.type
_entity.pdbx_description
1 polymer ?
#
loop_
_entity_poly.entity_id
_entity_poly.type
_entity_poly.pdbx_seq_one_letter_code
_entity_poly.pdbx_strand_id
1 'polypeptide(L)' 'MKKQDAIDHFGGATKLAQALGCKPQAISQWRDHVPQGRAYQIEVLTGGKLKAGAHSTPQQPTPCV' A
#
# COMPACT_ATOMS: atom_id res chain seq x y z
N MET A 1 2.47 -7.41 3.60
CA MET A 1 1.10 -7.29 4.16
C MET A 1 0.05 -7.44 3.07
N LYS A 2 -1.20 -7.81 3.41
CA LYS A 2 -2.31 -7.88 2.45
C LYS A 2 -2.85 -6.49 2.15
N LYS A 3 -3.26 -6.23 0.90
CA LYS A 3 -3.87 -4.93 0.55
C LYS A 3 -5.14 -4.67 1.34
N GLN A 4 -5.92 -5.71 1.59
CA GLN A 4 -7.23 -5.59 2.22
C GLN A 4 -7.11 -5.13 3.67
N ASP A 5 -6.10 -5.61 4.37
CA ASP A 5 -5.79 -5.24 5.76
C ASP A 5 -5.43 -3.75 5.86
N ALA A 6 -4.60 -3.25 4.94
CA ALA A 6 -4.29 -1.83 4.86
C ALA A 6 -5.52 -0.98 4.46
N ILE A 7 -6.37 -1.47 3.57
CA ILE A 7 -7.61 -0.77 3.18
C ILE A 7 -8.57 -0.69 4.36
N ASP A 8 -8.75 -1.78 5.10
CA ASP A 8 -9.63 -1.86 6.26
C ASP A 8 -9.15 -0.94 7.38
N HIS A 9 -7.84 -0.97 7.67
CA HIS A 9 -7.24 -0.14 8.73
C HIS A 9 -7.41 1.37 8.49
N PHE A 10 -7.29 1.81 7.23
CA PHE A 10 -7.46 3.22 6.88
C PHE A 10 -8.93 3.60 6.64
N GLY A 11 -9.86 2.64 6.68
CA GLY A 11 -11.28 2.85 6.42
C GLY A 11 -11.60 3.13 4.95
N GLY A 12 -10.78 2.59 4.03
CA GLY A 12 -11.03 2.62 2.59
C GLY A 12 -9.79 2.85 1.72
N ALA A 13 -9.84 2.37 0.48
CA ALA A 13 -8.76 2.55 -0.49
C ALA A 13 -8.50 4.03 -0.79
N THR A 14 -9.53 4.87 -0.84
CA THR A 14 -9.38 6.32 -1.07
C THR A 14 -8.59 7.00 0.06
N LYS A 15 -8.90 6.69 1.33
CA LYS A 15 -8.19 7.24 2.49
C LYS A 15 -6.74 6.78 2.53
N LEU A 16 -6.50 5.50 2.23
CA LEU A 16 -5.16 4.96 2.08
C LEU A 16 -4.37 5.69 0.97
N ALA A 17 -5.02 5.97 -0.16
CA ALA A 17 -4.41 6.71 -1.28
C ALA A 17 -4.05 8.14 -0.88
N GLN A 18 -4.95 8.84 -0.18
CA GLN A 18 -4.72 10.17 0.34
C GLN A 18 -3.56 10.20 1.35
N ALA A 19 -3.49 9.22 2.25
CA ALA A 19 -2.40 9.11 3.22
C ALA A 19 -1.04 8.85 2.55
N LEU A 20 -1.04 8.14 1.42
CA LEU A 20 0.16 7.85 0.62
C LEU A 20 0.48 8.89 -0.45
N GLY A 21 -0.34 9.92 -0.59
CA GLY A 21 -0.21 10.93 -1.64
C GLY A 21 -0.30 10.35 -3.06
N CYS A 22 -0.99 9.22 -3.25
CA CYS A 22 -1.12 8.55 -4.53
C CYS A 22 -2.57 8.43 -4.98
N LYS A 23 -2.79 8.19 -6.28
CA LYS A 23 -4.13 7.99 -6.83
C LYS A 23 -4.74 6.67 -6.31
N PRO A 24 -6.06 6.60 -6.06
CA PRO A 24 -6.73 5.34 -5.67
C PRO A 24 -6.55 4.23 -6.73
N GLN A 25 -6.35 4.60 -8.00
CA GLN A 25 -6.00 3.68 -9.08
C GLN A 25 -4.73 2.87 -8.79
N ALA A 26 -3.74 3.46 -8.10
CA ALA A 26 -2.52 2.75 -7.74
C ALA A 26 -2.80 1.62 -6.74
N ILE A 27 -3.77 1.80 -5.85
CA ILE A 27 -4.17 0.79 -4.85
C ILE A 27 -4.96 -0.33 -5.53
N SER A 28 -5.84 0.00 -6.48
CA SER A 28 -6.55 -1.00 -7.29
C SER A 28 -5.60 -1.85 -8.13
N GLN A 29 -4.46 -1.30 -8.56
CA GLN A 29 -3.41 -2.05 -9.27
C GLN A 29 -2.63 -3.02 -8.38
N TRP A 30 -2.69 -2.86 -7.05
CA TRP A 30 -2.09 -3.85 -6.16
C TRP A 30 -2.86 -5.18 -6.28
N ARG A 31 -2.10 -6.27 -6.39
CA ARG A 31 -2.63 -7.65 -6.50
C ARG A 31 -3.21 -8.08 -5.14
N ASP A 32 -2.73 -9.18 -4.57
CA ASP A 32 -3.14 -9.59 -3.22
C ASP A 32 -2.35 -8.83 -2.13
N HIS A 33 -1.08 -8.54 -2.44
CA HIS A 33 -0.13 -7.93 -1.53
C HIS A 33 0.24 -6.50 -1.93
N VAL A 34 0.51 -5.68 -0.91
CA VAL A 34 1.02 -4.32 -1.09
C VAL A 34 2.51 -4.38 -1.45
N PRO A 35 2.95 -3.66 -2.50
CA PRO A 35 4.37 -3.61 -2.85
C PRO A 35 5.21 -3.08 -1.69
N GLN A 36 6.41 -3.65 -1.51
CA GLN A 36 7.25 -3.43 -0.34
C GLN A 36 7.50 -1.94 -0.04
N GLY A 37 7.80 -1.11 -1.05
CA GLY A 37 8.02 0.33 -0.85
C GLY A 37 6.80 1.05 -0.27
N ARG A 38 5.59 0.67 -0.67
CA ARG A 38 4.34 1.22 -0.11
C ARG A 38 4.01 0.60 1.23
N ALA A 39 4.34 -0.66 1.43
CA ALA A 39 4.13 -1.33 2.71
C ALA A 39 4.94 -0.68 3.83
N TYR A 40 6.20 -0.27 3.57
CA TYR A 40 6.98 0.51 4.53
C TYR A 40 6.37 1.88 4.82
N GLN A 41 5.89 2.60 3.79
CA GLN A 41 5.21 3.88 4.01
C GLN A 41 3.99 3.72 4.92
N ILE A 42 3.20 2.67 4.69
CA ILE A 42 2.03 2.35 5.52
C ILE A 42 2.44 1.95 6.94
N GLU A 43 3.51 1.17 7.12
CA GLU A 43 4.04 0.83 8.44
C GLU A 43 4.42 2.08 9.23
N VAL A 44 5.10 3.05 8.60
CA VAL A 44 5.44 4.34 9.20
C VAL A 44 4.19 5.15 9.53
N LEU A 45 3.23 5.24 8.61
CA LEU A 45 1.97 5.97 8.81
C LEU A 45 1.10 5.36 9.93
N THR A 46 1.18 4.05 10.12
CA THR A 46 0.40 3.32 11.12
C THR A 46 1.16 3.12 12.44
N GLY A 47 2.38 3.66 12.55
CA GLY A 47 3.22 3.53 13.75
C GLY A 47 3.60 2.09 14.09
N GLY A 48 3.77 1.24 13.06
CA GLY A 48 4.11 -0.17 13.24
C GLY A 48 2.92 -1.10 13.51
N LYS A 49 1.68 -0.61 13.41
CA LYS A 49 0.48 -1.47 13.53
C LYS A 49 0.33 -2.45 12.38
N LEU A 50 0.67 -2.04 11.15
CA LEU A 50 0.75 -2.94 9.99
C LEU A 50 2.21 -3.22 9.64
N LYS A 51 2.63 -4.48 9.71
CA LYS A 51 3.98 -4.89 9.32
C LYS A 51 4.08 -5.24 7.84
N ALA A 52 5.06 -4.66 7.16
CA ALA A 52 5.38 -4.98 5.78
C ALA A 52 5.97 -6.41 5.66
N GLY A 53 5.10 -7.43 5.63
CA GLY A 53 5.54 -8.81 5.39
C GLY A 53 6.31 -8.95 4.07
N ALA A 54 7.53 -9.48 4.14
CA ALA A 54 8.51 -9.65 3.07
C ALA A 54 8.16 -10.73 2.04
N HIS A 55 6.94 -10.72 1.49
CA HIS A 55 6.65 -11.51 0.29
C HIS A 55 7.05 -10.68 -0.93
N SER A 56 8.21 -11.02 -1.47
CA SER A 56 8.86 -10.44 -2.65
C SER A 56 7.95 -10.55 -3.88
N THR A 57 7.23 -9.49 -4.22
CA THR A 57 6.72 -9.31 -5.57
C THR A 57 7.51 -8.16 -6.20
N PRO A 58 8.23 -8.38 -7.32
CA PRO A 58 9.05 -7.35 -7.95
C PRO A 58 8.19 -6.13 -8.30
N GLN A 59 8.63 -4.97 -7.83
CA GLN A 59 7.94 -3.70 -7.97
C GLN A 59 7.94 -3.31 -9.45
N GLN A 60 6.75 -3.30 -10.07
CA GLN A 60 6.61 -2.81 -11.43
C GLN A 60 6.82 -1.28 -11.42
N PRO A 61 7.77 -0.75 -12.20
CA PRO A 61 8.00 0.69 -12.28
C PRO A 61 6.75 1.37 -12.83
N THR A 62 6.22 2.35 -12.10
CA THR A 62 5.23 3.28 -12.63
C THR A 62 5.90 4.11 -13.73
N PRO A 63 5.38 4.13 -14.97
CA PRO A 63 5.85 5.09 -15.96
C PRO A 63 5.49 6.49 -15.47
N CYS A 64 6.51 7.32 -15.25
CA CYS A 64 6.33 8.76 -15.14
C CYS A 64 5.78 9.26 -16.48
N VAL A 65 4.53 9.76 -16.47
CA VAL A 65 3.93 10.57 -17.53
C VAL A 65 3.51 11.89 -16.92
#